data_AF-A0AAN9S007-F1
#
_entry.id   AF-A0AAN9S007-F1
#
_cell.length_a   1.000
_cell.length_b   1.000
_cell.length_c   1.000
_cell.angle_alpha   90.00
_cell.angle_beta   90.00
_cell.angle_gamma   90.00
#
_symmetry.space_group_name_H-M   'P 1'
#
loop_
_entity.id
_entity.type
_entity.pdbx_description
1 polymer ?
#
loop_
_entity_poly.entity_id
_entity_poly.type
_entity_poly.pdbx_seq_one_letter_code
_entity_poly.pdbx_strand_id
1 'polypeptide(L)'
;MGRGRVQLKRIENKINRQVTFSKRRAGLLKKAHEISVLCDAEVALIVFSHKGKLFEYATDSCMEKILERYERYAYAERQLVANDSESQGNWTIEYTRLKAKIDLLQRNHRHYMGEDLGTMSLKELQSLEQQLDTALKQIRTRRNQLMYESISELQKKEKVIQEQNNMLAKKIKEKEKVAAQQAQWEHPNHGVNASSFMLQQPLLNIGGNYREEAPEVGRNELDLTLEPLYTCHLGCF
;
A
#
# COMPACT_ATOMS: atom_id res chain seq x y z
N MET A 1 -51.61 42.12 -16.46
CA MET A 1 -50.53 42.49 -17.40
C MET A 1 -50.03 41.22 -18.10
N GLY A 2 -50.18 41.12 -19.42
CA GLY A 2 -49.87 39.92 -20.19
C GLY A 2 -48.35 39.68 -20.37
N ARG A 3 -47.98 38.44 -20.70
CA ARG A 3 -46.58 38.05 -20.94
C ARG A 3 -46.16 38.47 -22.35
N GLY A 4 -45.31 39.48 -22.47
CA GLY A 4 -44.76 39.95 -23.76
C GLY A 4 -43.82 38.93 -24.42
N ARG A 5 -43.72 38.97 -25.75
CA ARG A 5 -42.79 38.14 -26.54
C ARG A 5 -41.35 38.60 -26.28
N VAL A 6 -40.43 37.65 -26.05
CA VAL A 6 -39.01 37.90 -25.76
C VAL A 6 -38.16 37.32 -26.88
N GLN A 7 -37.14 38.05 -27.34
CA GLN A 7 -36.16 37.56 -28.32
C GLN A 7 -35.28 36.45 -27.71
N LEU A 8 -34.97 35.38 -28.46
CA LEU A 8 -34.04 34.33 -28.05
C LEU A 8 -32.59 34.79 -28.22
N LYS A 9 -32.13 35.62 -27.29
CA LYS A 9 -30.74 36.05 -27.13
C LYS A 9 -30.39 36.19 -25.66
N ARG A 10 -29.10 36.32 -25.35
CA ARG A 10 -28.63 36.58 -23.97
C ARG A 10 -29.29 37.86 -23.44
N ILE A 11 -29.85 37.79 -22.23
CA ILE A 11 -30.41 38.96 -21.55
C ILE A 11 -29.24 39.73 -20.91
N GLU A 12 -28.98 40.94 -21.39
CA GLU A 12 -27.85 41.76 -20.91
C GLU A 12 -28.06 42.26 -19.48
N ASN A 13 -29.26 42.77 -19.18
CA ASN A 13 -29.62 43.26 -17.86
C ASN A 13 -29.55 42.12 -16.82
N LYS A 14 -28.65 42.29 -15.84
CA LYS A 14 -28.36 41.28 -14.79
C LYS A 14 -29.58 40.92 -13.96
N ILE A 15 -30.41 41.90 -13.59
CA ILE A 15 -31.62 41.70 -12.76
C ILE A 15 -32.65 40.88 -13.55
N ASN A 16 -32.95 41.30 -14.77
CA ASN A 16 -33.91 40.59 -15.64
C ASN A 16 -33.43 39.18 -15.97
N ARG A 17 -32.11 39.00 -16.18
CA ARG A 17 -31.52 37.69 -16.41
C ARG A 17 -31.67 36.77 -15.19
N GLN A 18 -31.42 37.28 -13.98
CA GLN A 18 -31.59 36.50 -12.74
C GLN A 18 -33.04 36.08 -12.53
N VAL A 19 -33.99 37.02 -12.65
CA VAL A 19 -35.42 36.73 -12.50
C VAL A 19 -35.89 35.73 -13.57
N THR A 20 -35.45 35.91 -14.81
CA THR A 20 -35.79 35.00 -15.91
C THR A 20 -35.20 33.62 -15.70
N PHE A 21 -33.94 33.51 -15.25
CA PHE A 21 -33.30 32.25 -14.91
C PHE A 21 -34.10 31.50 -13.85
N SER A 22 -34.44 32.15 -12.74
CA SER A 22 -35.25 31.53 -11.67
C SER A 22 -36.59 31.01 -12.18
N LYS A 23 -37.31 31.80 -12.99
CA LYS A 23 -38.62 31.40 -13.53
C LYS A 23 -38.52 30.30 -14.59
N ARG A 24 -37.57 30.39 -15.52
CA ARG A 24 -37.39 29.40 -16.59
C ARG A 24 -36.84 28.08 -16.06
N ARG A 25 -35.89 28.12 -15.12
CA ARG A 25 -35.37 26.91 -14.45
C ARG A 25 -36.49 26.17 -13.73
N ALA A 26 -37.33 26.88 -12.96
CA ALA A 26 -38.47 26.28 -12.29
C ALA A 26 -39.48 25.69 -13.29
N GLY A 27 -39.76 26.39 -14.41
CA GLY A 27 -40.62 25.87 -15.47
C GLY A 27 -40.05 24.65 -16.19
N LEU A 28 -38.73 24.61 -16.40
CA LEU A 28 -38.04 23.48 -17.01
C LEU A 28 -38.07 22.25 -16.11
N LEU A 29 -37.85 22.43 -14.80
CA LEU A 29 -37.97 21.36 -13.82
C LEU A 29 -39.39 20.78 -13.80
N LYS A 30 -40.42 21.62 -13.83
CA LYS A 30 -41.81 21.16 -13.93
C LYS A 30 -42.05 20.30 -15.17
N LYS A 31 -41.53 20.72 -16.34
CA LYS A 31 -41.63 19.95 -17.57
C LYS A 31 -40.87 18.63 -17.52
N ALA A 32 -39.67 18.61 -16.95
CA ALA A 32 -38.89 17.39 -16.75
C ALA A 32 -39.65 16.39 -15.85
N HIS A 33 -40.27 16.90 -14.79
CA HIS A 33 -41.11 16.11 -13.90
C HIS A 33 -42.37 15.58 -14.59
N GLU A 34 -43.07 16.41 -15.37
CA GLU A 34 -44.22 16.00 -16.18
C GLU A 34 -43.84 14.85 -17.12
N ILE A 35 -42.73 14.97 -17.86
CA ILE A 35 -42.25 13.90 -18.77
C ILE A 35 -41.94 12.62 -17.99
N SER A 36 -41.24 12.75 -16.85
CA SER A 36 -40.87 11.60 -16.04
C SER A 36 -42.10 10.83 -15.57
N VAL A 37 -43.14 11.53 -15.09
CA VAL A 37 -44.38 10.91 -14.59
C VAL A 37 -45.28 10.38 -15.71
N LEU A 38 -45.46 11.16 -16.78
CA LEU A 38 -46.40 10.81 -17.87
C LEU A 38 -45.89 9.65 -18.74
N CYS A 39 -44.58 9.55 -18.90
CA CYS A 39 -43.96 8.60 -19.82
C CYS A 39 -43.14 7.52 -19.12
N ASP A 40 -43.15 7.45 -17.78
CA ASP A 40 -42.30 6.55 -16.98
C ASP A 40 -40.82 6.63 -17.41
N ALA A 41 -40.34 7.86 -17.59
CA ALA A 41 -39.01 8.14 -18.10
C ALA A 41 -38.07 8.58 -16.96
N GLU A 42 -36.86 8.01 -16.95
CA GLU A 42 -35.77 8.52 -16.11
C GLU A 42 -35.22 9.81 -16.75
N VAL A 43 -35.35 10.94 -16.04
CA VAL A 43 -34.93 12.25 -16.52
C VAL A 43 -33.99 12.87 -15.50
N ALA A 44 -32.83 13.33 -15.97
CA ALA A 44 -31.90 14.15 -15.20
C ALA A 44 -31.73 15.54 -15.84
N LEU A 45 -31.65 16.57 -15.01
CA LEU A 45 -31.43 17.95 -15.43
C LEU A 45 -30.35 18.57 -14.54
N ILE A 46 -29.30 19.08 -15.16
CA ILE A 46 -28.19 19.77 -14.48
C ILE A 46 -28.08 21.19 -15.05
N VAL A 47 -28.14 22.20 -14.19
CA VAL A 47 -28.09 23.62 -14.59
C VAL A 47 -27.10 24.38 -13.72
N PHE A 48 -26.04 24.90 -14.34
CA PHE A 48 -25.12 25.83 -13.70
C PHE A 48 -25.56 27.27 -13.96
N SER A 49 -25.68 28.05 -12.89
CA SER A 49 -25.87 29.49 -13.02
C SER A 49 -24.58 30.19 -13.48
N HIS A 50 -24.69 31.44 -13.93
CA HIS A 50 -23.52 32.23 -14.30
C HIS A 50 -22.54 32.49 -13.12
N LYS A 51 -22.94 32.22 -11.88
CA LYS A 51 -22.10 32.32 -10.67
C LYS A 51 -21.48 30.97 -10.29
N GLY A 52 -21.67 29.92 -11.09
CA GLY A 52 -21.21 28.57 -10.80
C GLY A 52 -22.13 27.77 -9.86
N LYS A 53 -23.20 28.35 -9.33
CA LYS A 53 -24.16 27.60 -8.48
C LYS A 53 -24.85 26.51 -9.30
N LEU A 54 -24.74 25.27 -8.83
CA LEU A 54 -25.40 24.08 -9.35
C LEU A 54 -26.87 24.03 -8.92
N PHE A 55 -27.73 23.65 -9.86
CA PHE A 55 -29.12 23.29 -9.63
C PHE A 55 -29.41 22.02 -10.40
N GLU A 56 -29.98 21.03 -9.71
CA GLU A 56 -30.19 19.71 -10.29
C GLU A 56 -31.58 19.17 -10.01
N TYR A 57 -31.99 18.21 -10.83
CA TYR A 57 -33.20 17.42 -10.70
C TYR A 57 -32.94 16.03 -11.29
N ALA A 58 -33.40 14.99 -10.62
CA ALA A 58 -33.38 13.62 -11.10
C ALA A 58 -34.70 12.92 -10.73
N THR A 59 -35.18 12.07 -11.62
CA THR A 59 -36.25 11.10 -11.31
C THR A 59 -35.82 10.23 -10.11
N ASP A 60 -36.76 9.94 -9.21
CA ASP A 60 -36.54 9.19 -7.97
C ASP A 60 -35.43 9.71 -7.05
N SER A 61 -35.03 10.99 -7.22
CA SER A 61 -33.92 11.62 -6.47
C SER A 61 -32.59 10.87 -6.56
N CYS A 62 -32.34 10.09 -7.63
CA CYS A 62 -31.12 9.30 -7.78
C CYS A 62 -30.34 9.74 -9.03
N MET A 63 -29.57 10.83 -8.89
CA MET A 63 -28.76 11.38 -9.99
C MET A 63 -27.65 10.42 -10.41
N GLU A 64 -27.01 9.78 -9.45
CA GLU A 64 -25.88 8.88 -9.65
C GLU A 64 -26.25 7.72 -10.58
N LYS A 65 -27.42 7.10 -10.37
CA LYS A 65 -27.91 6.00 -11.20
C LYS A 65 -28.12 6.41 -12.65
N ILE A 66 -28.71 7.60 -12.88
CA ILE A 66 -28.96 8.09 -14.24
C ILE A 66 -27.64 8.44 -14.93
N LEU A 67 -26.70 9.06 -14.21
CA LEU A 67 -25.37 9.37 -14.74
C LEU A 67 -24.56 8.11 -15.05
N GLU A 68 -24.57 7.12 -14.16
CA GLU A 68 -23.91 5.83 -14.38
C GLU A 68 -24.49 5.11 -15.61
N ARG A 69 -25.83 5.10 -15.75
CA ARG A 69 -26.50 4.55 -16.93
C ARG A 69 -26.07 5.31 -18.19
N TYR A 70 -26.05 6.63 -18.16
CA TYR A 70 -25.59 7.45 -19.28
C TYR A 70 -24.14 7.15 -19.66
N GLU A 71 -23.22 7.04 -18.70
CA GLU A 71 -21.82 6.72 -18.97
C GLU A 71 -21.66 5.35 -19.63
N ARG A 72 -22.39 4.33 -19.15
CA ARG A 72 -22.39 2.99 -19.74
C ARG A 72 -22.88 3.01 -21.20
N TYR A 73 -23.96 3.74 -21.49
CA TYR A 73 -24.50 3.87 -22.84
C TYR A 73 -23.59 4.71 -23.74
N ALA A 74 -23.10 5.86 -23.28
CA ALA A 74 -22.18 6.70 -24.04
C ALA A 74 -20.85 5.99 -24.35
N TYR A 75 -20.40 5.10 -23.46
CA TYR A 75 -19.24 4.25 -23.70
C TYR A 75 -19.54 3.16 -24.76
N ALA A 76 -20.70 2.50 -24.67
CA ALA A 76 -21.11 1.50 -25.65
C ALA A 76 -21.38 2.10 -27.04
N GLU A 77 -21.99 3.28 -27.11
CA GLU A 77 -22.22 4.04 -28.35
C GLU A 77 -20.88 4.46 -28.97
N ARG A 78 -19.92 4.93 -28.17
CA ARG A 78 -18.55 5.19 -28.63
C ARG A 78 -17.86 3.95 -29.18
N GLN A 79 -18.11 2.75 -28.65
CA GLN A 79 -17.57 1.50 -29.20
C GLN A 79 -18.21 1.11 -30.53
N LEU A 80 -19.49 1.42 -30.75
CA LEU A 80 -20.18 1.16 -32.03
C LEU A 80 -19.75 2.14 -33.13
N VAL A 81 -19.50 3.41 -32.77
CA VAL A 81 -18.99 4.45 -33.69
C VAL A 81 -17.47 4.28 -33.96
N ALA A 82 -16.73 3.59 -33.08
CA ALA A 82 -15.29 3.35 -33.23
C ALA A 82 -14.92 2.48 -34.44
N ASN A 83 -15.86 1.76 -35.04
CA ASN A 83 -15.58 0.91 -36.19
C ASN A 83 -15.44 1.67 -37.51
N ASP A 84 -15.73 2.98 -37.58
CA ASP A 84 -15.93 3.62 -38.88
C ASP A 84 -15.29 5.00 -39.10
N SER A 85 -14.28 5.46 -38.32
CA SER A 85 -13.19 6.39 -38.77
C SER A 85 -12.39 7.18 -37.70
N GLU A 86 -12.66 7.11 -36.38
CA GLU A 86 -12.06 8.07 -35.40
C GLU A 86 -11.06 7.49 -34.35
N SER A 87 -10.24 6.50 -34.72
CA SER A 87 -9.24 5.95 -33.77
C SER A 87 -8.13 6.95 -33.40
N GLN A 88 -7.67 7.80 -34.31
CA GLN A 88 -6.44 8.59 -34.11
C GLN A 88 -6.61 9.80 -33.17
N GLY A 89 -7.76 10.48 -33.20
CA GLY A 89 -8.01 11.67 -32.36
C GLY A 89 -8.19 11.32 -30.88
N ASN A 90 -8.92 10.24 -30.60
CA ASN A 90 -9.17 9.78 -29.23
C ASN A 90 -7.89 9.25 -28.55
N TRP A 91 -7.09 8.45 -29.27
CA TRP A 91 -5.79 8.01 -28.77
C TRP A 91 -4.82 9.17 -28.54
N THR A 92 -4.86 10.20 -29.38
CA THR A 92 -4.00 11.39 -29.19
C THR A 92 -4.36 12.12 -27.91
N ILE A 93 -5.66 12.33 -27.62
CA ILE A 93 -6.11 13.01 -26.39
C ILE A 93 -5.76 12.20 -25.15
N GLU A 94 -6.04 10.89 -25.16
CA GLU A 94 -5.72 10.00 -24.03
C GLU A 94 -4.20 9.91 -23.81
N TYR A 95 -3.41 9.87 -24.89
CA TYR A 95 -1.95 9.93 -24.82
C TYR A 95 -1.46 11.24 -24.22
N THR A 96 -1.97 12.40 -24.66
CA THR A 96 -1.62 13.71 -24.10
C THR A 96 -1.97 13.79 -22.61
N ARG A 97 -3.15 13.27 -22.22
CA ARG A 97 -3.58 13.23 -20.81
C ARG A 97 -2.66 12.35 -19.96
N LEU A 98 -2.33 11.16 -20.44
CA LEU A 98 -1.44 10.23 -19.74
C LEU A 98 -0.03 10.81 -19.63
N LYS A 99 0.47 11.40 -20.71
CA LYS A 99 1.78 12.06 -20.76
C LYS A 99 1.87 13.19 -19.74
N ALA A 100 0.84 14.05 -19.66
CA ALA A 100 0.78 15.11 -18.65
C ALA A 100 0.77 14.56 -17.22
N LYS A 101 0.11 13.41 -16.97
CA LYS A 101 0.13 12.73 -15.67
C LYS A 101 1.52 12.20 -15.31
N ILE A 102 2.21 11.58 -16.27
CA ILE A 102 3.59 11.10 -16.10
C ILE A 102 4.52 12.28 -15.77
N ASP A 103 4.44 13.36 -16.54
CA ASP A 103 5.30 14.53 -16.35
C ASP A 103 5.04 15.23 -14.99
N LEU A 104 3.79 15.20 -14.50
CA LEU A 104 3.46 15.68 -13.16
C LEU A 104 4.05 14.77 -12.07
N LEU A 105 3.89 13.45 -12.19
CA LEU A 105 4.44 12.49 -11.22
C LEU A 105 5.97 12.57 -11.16
N GLN A 106 6.62 12.69 -12.32
CA GLN A 106 8.08 12.82 -12.39
C GLN A 106 8.56 14.14 -11.78
N ARG A 107 7.82 15.25 -11.96
CA ARG A 107 8.10 16.52 -11.26
C ARG A 107 7.95 16.38 -9.75
N ASN A 108 6.85 15.80 -9.29
CA ASN A 108 6.63 15.59 -7.85
C ASN A 108 7.71 14.70 -7.24
N HIS A 109 8.12 13.63 -7.94
CA HIS A 109 9.21 12.77 -7.49
C HIS A 109 10.51 13.56 -7.28
N ARG A 110 10.88 14.42 -8.24
CA ARG A 110 12.04 15.31 -8.10
C ARG A 110 11.91 16.24 -6.90
N HIS A 111 10.74 16.85 -6.69
CA HIS A 111 10.50 17.67 -5.50
C HIS A 111 10.65 16.87 -4.19
N TYR A 112 10.14 15.63 -4.13
CA TYR A 112 10.31 14.75 -2.97
C TYR A 112 11.79 14.37 -2.73
N MET A 113 12.60 14.33 -3.78
CA MET A 113 14.05 14.13 -3.71
C MET A 113 14.84 15.42 -3.42
N GLY A 114 14.15 16.57 -3.27
CA GLY A 114 14.78 17.85 -3.00
C GLY A 114 15.33 18.58 -4.23
N GLU A 115 14.96 18.14 -5.43
CA GLU A 115 15.36 18.74 -6.70
C GLU A 115 14.30 19.75 -7.21
N ASP A 116 14.70 20.67 -8.10
CA ASP A 116 13.82 21.65 -8.79
C ASP A 116 12.95 22.56 -7.90
N LEU A 117 13.27 22.69 -6.61
CA LEU A 117 12.51 23.46 -5.63
C LEU A 117 12.47 24.97 -5.90
N GLY A 118 13.39 25.51 -6.71
CA GLY A 118 13.48 26.94 -6.98
C GLY A 118 12.27 27.52 -7.73
N THR A 119 11.44 26.67 -8.35
CA THR A 119 10.22 27.09 -9.06
C THR A 119 8.97 27.04 -8.17
N MET A 120 9.08 26.51 -6.94
CA MET A 120 7.97 26.37 -6.01
C MET A 120 7.74 27.64 -5.19
N SER A 121 6.49 27.96 -4.92
CA SER A 121 6.14 29.02 -3.97
C SER A 121 6.38 28.58 -2.53
N LEU A 122 6.55 29.54 -1.61
CA LEU A 122 6.76 29.27 -0.19
C LEU A 122 5.66 28.38 0.42
N LYS A 123 4.40 28.58 0.02
CA LYS A 123 3.27 27.77 0.50
C LYS A 123 3.35 26.32 0.04
N GLU A 124 3.76 26.10 -1.21
CA GLU A 124 3.91 24.75 -1.75
C GLU A 124 5.09 24.03 -1.10
N LEU A 125 6.18 24.74 -0.81
CA LEU A 125 7.33 24.19 -0.10
C LEU A 125 6.98 23.79 1.34
N GLN A 126 6.25 24.64 2.07
CA GLN A 126 5.75 24.31 3.41
C GLN A 126 4.81 23.09 3.40
N SER A 127 3.93 22.99 2.40
CA SER A 127 3.06 21.83 2.23
C SER A 127 3.85 20.56 1.96
N LEU A 128 4.90 20.65 1.12
CA LEU A 128 5.78 19.54 0.79
C LEU A 128 6.55 19.04 2.02
N GLU A 129 7.12 19.97 2.81
CA GLU A 129 7.81 19.67 4.06
C GLU A 129 6.88 18.95 5.05
N GLN A 130 5.67 19.48 5.26
CA GLN A 130 4.68 18.85 6.15
C GLN A 130 4.29 17.44 5.68
N GLN A 131 4.15 17.25 4.37
CA GLN A 131 3.83 15.94 3.78
C GLN A 131 4.97 14.94 4.03
N LEU A 132 6.22 15.34 3.81
CA LEU A 132 7.39 14.49 4.03
C LEU A 132 7.60 14.16 5.51
N ASP A 133 7.46 15.12 6.42
CA ASP A 133 7.57 14.89 7.86
C ASP A 133 6.49 13.90 8.36
N THR A 134 5.26 14.07 7.89
CA THR A 134 4.15 13.16 8.22
C THR A 134 4.42 11.74 7.72
N ALA A 135 4.84 11.60 6.46
CA ALA A 135 5.18 10.30 5.87
C ALA A 135 6.35 9.63 6.61
N LEU A 136 7.40 10.39 6.95
CA LEU A 136 8.56 9.90 7.69
C LEU A 136 8.18 9.40 9.09
N LYS A 137 7.32 10.14 9.79
CA LYS A 137 6.77 9.72 11.09
C LYS A 137 6.01 8.40 10.97
N GLN A 138 5.14 8.27 9.98
CA GLN A 138 4.39 7.03 9.74
C GLN A 138 5.33 5.84 9.44
N ILE A 139 6.33 6.02 8.57
CA ILE A 139 7.32 4.99 8.25
C ILE A 139 8.08 4.54 9.50
N ARG A 140 8.56 5.49 10.31
CA ARG A 140 9.27 5.19 11.56
C ARG A 140 8.40 4.42 12.54
N THR A 141 7.16 4.86 12.76
CA THR A 141 6.20 4.18 13.63
C THR A 141 5.95 2.75 13.15
N ARG A 142 5.69 2.56 11.84
CA ARG A 142 5.45 1.23 11.28
C ARG A 142 6.68 0.33 11.40
N ARG A 143 7.88 0.85 11.12
CA ARG A 143 9.13 0.10 11.26
C ARG A 143 9.36 -0.35 12.70
N ASN A 144 9.15 0.54 13.67
CA ASN A 144 9.27 0.21 15.09
C ASN A 144 8.23 -0.83 15.51
N GLN A 145 6.99 -0.69 15.06
CA GLN A 145 5.93 -1.65 15.33
C GLN A 145 6.30 -3.06 14.84
N LEU A 146 6.75 -3.19 13.59
CA LEU A 146 7.20 -4.47 13.03
C LEU A 146 8.40 -5.05 13.79
N MET A 147 9.33 -4.20 14.24
CA MET A 147 10.47 -4.63 15.05
C MET A 147 10.02 -5.19 16.40
N TYR A 148 9.07 -4.54 17.08
CA TYR A 148 8.53 -5.03 18.35
C TYR A 148 7.75 -6.34 18.18
N GLU A 149 6.98 -6.47 17.09
CA GLU A 149 6.29 -7.72 16.74
C GLU A 149 7.30 -8.87 16.57
N SER A 150 8.37 -8.65 15.80
CA SER A 150 9.45 -9.63 15.60
C SER A 150 10.14 -10.04 16.91
N ILE A 151 10.49 -9.05 17.76
CA ILE A 151 11.09 -9.33 19.08
C ILE A 151 10.13 -10.19 19.93
N SER A 152 8.84 -9.87 19.94
CA SER A 152 7.84 -10.62 20.70
C SER A 152 7.72 -12.07 20.22
N GLU A 153 7.74 -12.29 18.91
CA GLU A 153 7.70 -13.63 18.32
C GLU A 153 8.95 -14.44 18.67
N LEU A 154 10.14 -13.85 18.58
CA LEU A 154 11.39 -14.51 18.93
C LEU A 154 11.43 -14.88 20.42
N GLN A 155 11.03 -13.97 21.31
CA GLN A 155 10.94 -14.24 22.75
C GLN A 155 9.96 -15.38 23.09
N LYS A 156 8.86 -15.51 22.34
CA LYS A 156 7.93 -16.64 22.50
C LYS A 156 8.60 -17.96 22.08
N LYS A 157 9.32 -17.97 20.96
CA LYS A 157 10.04 -19.15 20.47
C LYS A 157 11.14 -19.57 21.46
N GLU A 158 11.91 -18.62 21.98
CA GLU A 158 12.93 -18.84 23.00
C GLU A 158 12.33 -19.55 24.23
N LYS A 159 11.20 -19.05 24.75
CA LYS A 159 10.51 -19.67 25.90
C LYS A 159 10.07 -21.10 25.63
N VAL A 160 9.52 -21.38 24.44
CA VAL A 160 9.08 -22.73 24.06
C VAL A 160 10.27 -23.69 23.99
N ILE A 161 11.36 -23.28 23.37
CA ILE A 161 12.59 -24.08 23.26
C ILE A 161 13.19 -24.32 24.65
N GLN A 162 13.21 -23.29 25.50
CA GLN A 162 13.72 -23.41 26.86
C GLN A 162 12.92 -24.43 27.68
N GLU A 163 11.59 -24.44 27.55
CA GLU A 163 10.74 -25.42 28.22
C GLU A 163 10.98 -26.85 27.69
N GLN A 164 11.12 -27.01 26.37
CA GLN A 164 11.46 -28.30 25.77
C GLN A 164 12.82 -28.81 26.26
N ASN A 165 13.84 -27.95 26.33
CA ASN A 165 15.15 -28.30 26.86
C ASN A 165 15.09 -28.70 28.34
N ASN A 166 14.33 -27.97 29.16
CA ASN A 166 14.11 -28.32 30.56
C ASN A 166 13.45 -29.70 30.71
N MET A 167 12.45 -30.01 29.88
CA MET A 167 11.80 -31.33 29.86
C MET A 167 12.76 -32.45 29.45
N LEU A 168 13.57 -32.23 28.41
CA LEU A 168 14.57 -33.20 27.95
C LEU A 168 15.64 -33.45 29.02
N ALA A 169 16.14 -32.40 29.67
CA ALA A 169 17.09 -32.52 30.77
C ALA A 169 16.54 -33.35 31.94
N LYS A 170 15.26 -33.19 32.27
CA LYS A 170 14.59 -34.03 33.28
C LYS A 170 14.53 -35.51 32.85
N LYS A 171 14.16 -35.78 31.59
CA LYS A 171 14.12 -37.15 31.04
C LYS A 171 15.49 -37.82 31.01
N ILE A 172 16.55 -37.09 30.69
CA ILE A 172 17.92 -37.59 30.72
C ILE A 172 18.29 -38.01 32.15
N LYS A 173 18.08 -37.13 33.14
CA LYS A 173 18.34 -37.44 34.55
C LYS A 173 17.55 -38.65 35.05
N GLU A 174 16.32 -38.84 34.59
CA GLU A 174 15.52 -40.01 34.93
C GLU A 174 16.09 -41.30 34.32
N LYS A 175 16.46 -41.27 33.03
CA LYS A 175 17.09 -42.41 32.36
C LYS A 175 18.44 -42.78 32.96
N GLU A 176 19.25 -41.80 33.35
CA GLU A 176 20.53 -42.04 34.05
C GLU A 176 20.32 -42.76 35.38
N LYS A 177 19.28 -42.40 36.15
CA LYS A 177 18.92 -43.09 37.39
C LYS A 177 18.47 -44.54 37.14
N VAL A 178 17.65 -44.77 36.12
CA VAL A 178 17.20 -46.12 35.75
C VAL A 178 18.38 -46.97 35.27
N ALA A 179 19.28 -46.43 34.46
CA ALA A 179 20.49 -47.13 34.02
C ALA A 179 21.43 -47.45 35.18
N ALA A 180 21.61 -46.54 36.13
CA ALA A 180 22.39 -46.78 37.35
C ALA A 180 21.77 -47.88 38.23
N GLN A 181 20.44 -47.91 38.35
CA GLN A 181 19.75 -49.01 39.05
C GLN A 181 19.91 -50.32 38.29
N GLN A 182 19.77 -50.34 36.96
CA GLN A 182 19.88 -51.56 36.17
C GLN A 182 21.31 -52.15 36.21
N ALA A 183 22.34 -51.31 36.18
CA ALA A 183 23.73 -51.73 36.41
C ALA A 183 23.96 -52.31 37.82
N GLN A 184 23.13 -51.93 38.81
CA GLN A 184 23.18 -52.47 40.17
C GLN A 184 22.50 -53.84 40.28
N TRP A 185 21.51 -54.15 39.42
CA TRP A 185 20.82 -55.45 39.38
C TRP A 185 21.54 -56.51 38.52
N GLU A 186 22.44 -56.12 37.60
CA GLU A 186 23.21 -57.04 36.76
C GLU A 186 24.40 -57.73 37.48
N HIS A 187 24.59 -57.50 38.77
CA HIS A 187 25.50 -58.32 39.59
C HIS A 187 24.74 -59.32 40.46
N PRO A 188 24.75 -60.60 40.04
CA PRO A 188 25.39 -61.59 40.89
C PRO A 188 26.28 -62.60 40.14
N ASN A 189 27.49 -62.81 40.69
CA ASN A 189 28.35 -64.01 40.63
C ASN A 189 28.74 -64.62 39.26
N HIS A 190 30.02 -64.48 38.86
CA HIS A 190 31.04 -65.51 39.14
C HIS A 190 32.44 -65.15 38.56
N GLY A 191 33.44 -65.19 39.46
CA GLY A 191 34.71 -65.93 39.32
C GLY A 191 35.58 -65.80 38.07
N VAL A 192 36.63 -64.98 38.20
CA VAL A 192 38.03 -65.19 37.74
C VAL A 192 38.27 -65.89 36.39
N ASN A 193 38.78 -65.15 35.39
CA ASN A 193 40.05 -65.46 34.74
C ASN A 193 40.51 -64.34 33.78
N ALA A 194 41.79 -64.00 33.89
CA ALA A 194 42.46 -63.06 33.01
C ALA A 194 42.78 -63.70 31.64
N SER A 195 42.58 -62.96 30.55
CA SER A 195 43.52 -62.97 29.43
C SER A 195 43.37 -61.71 28.55
N SER A 196 44.50 -61.00 28.47
CA SER A 196 45.01 -60.13 27.42
C SER A 196 44.16 -59.92 26.15
N PHE A 197 43.90 -58.65 25.79
CA PHE A 197 44.24 -58.19 24.45
C PHE A 197 44.52 -56.67 24.47
N MET A 198 45.64 -56.34 23.82
CA MET A 198 46.33 -55.05 23.78
C MET A 198 45.96 -54.28 22.50
N LEU A 199 46.32 -52.97 22.49
CA LEU A 199 46.50 -52.04 21.34
C LEU A 199 45.25 -51.26 20.88
N GLN A 200 45.27 -49.94 20.67
CA GLN A 200 46.32 -48.92 20.79
C GLN A 200 45.65 -47.53 20.73
N GLN A 201 46.01 -46.60 21.62
CA GLN A 201 45.87 -45.16 21.39
C GLN A 201 47.16 -44.63 20.75
N PRO A 202 47.10 -43.51 20.01
CA PRO A 202 48.18 -42.54 20.06
C PRO A 202 47.69 -41.21 20.62
N LEU A 203 48.33 -40.83 21.72
CA LEU A 203 48.37 -39.52 22.31
C LEU A 203 49.63 -38.84 21.74
N LEU A 204 49.50 -37.65 21.14
CA LEU A 204 50.65 -36.84 20.73
C LEU A 204 50.83 -35.64 21.65
N ASN A 205 52.10 -35.40 21.94
CA ASN A 205 52.64 -34.71 23.10
C ASN A 205 52.93 -33.22 22.82
N ILE A 206 53.13 -32.50 23.92
CA ILE A 206 53.39 -31.07 24.15
C ILE A 206 54.74 -30.57 23.56
N GLY A 207 54.77 -29.32 23.06
CA GLY A 207 55.80 -28.33 23.49
C GLY A 207 56.63 -27.58 22.44
N GLY A 208 56.59 -26.24 22.49
CA GLY A 208 57.79 -25.37 22.42
C GLY A 208 57.93 -24.36 21.26
N ASN A 209 57.72 -23.07 21.58
CA ASN A 209 58.68 -21.93 21.45
C ASN A 209 58.08 -20.62 20.92
N TYR A 210 58.28 -19.56 21.73
CA TYR A 210 58.10 -18.16 21.38
C TYR A 210 59.22 -17.69 20.44
N ARG A 211 58.86 -16.93 19.40
CA ARG A 211 59.69 -15.83 18.88
C ARG A 211 58.81 -14.77 18.23
N GLU A 212 59.05 -13.52 18.62
CA GLU A 212 58.39 -12.29 18.20
C GLU A 212 58.41 -12.08 16.68
N GLU A 213 57.28 -11.62 16.13
CA GLU A 213 57.20 -10.51 15.16
C GLU A 213 55.72 -10.07 15.03
N ALA A 214 55.47 -8.77 15.10
CA ALA A 214 54.17 -8.11 14.92
C ALA A 214 54.23 -7.19 13.68
N PRO A 215 53.16 -6.51 13.27
CA PRO A 215 51.77 -6.95 13.07
C PRO A 215 51.32 -6.66 11.62
N GLU A 216 50.51 -7.52 10.99
CA GLU A 216 49.77 -7.12 9.78
C GLU A 216 48.26 -7.28 9.95
N VAL A 217 47.59 -6.25 9.47
CA VAL A 217 46.19 -5.91 9.60
C VAL A 217 45.34 -6.89 8.78
N GLY A 218 44.75 -7.89 9.44
CA GLY A 218 43.71 -8.74 8.89
C GLY A 218 42.32 -8.25 9.30
N ARG A 219 41.69 -7.43 8.45
CA ARG A 219 40.27 -7.08 8.56
C ARG A 219 39.44 -8.35 8.39
N ASN A 220 38.70 -8.74 9.43
CA ASN A 220 37.54 -9.61 9.27
C ASN A 220 36.45 -8.77 8.58
N GLU A 221 36.39 -8.82 7.25
CA GLU A 221 35.23 -8.33 6.52
C GLU A 221 34.05 -9.27 6.80
N LEU A 222 33.18 -8.83 7.71
CA LEU A 222 31.81 -9.30 7.75
C LEU A 222 31.15 -8.78 6.48
N ASP A 223 31.00 -9.66 5.50
CA ASP A 223 30.20 -9.42 4.30
C ASP A 223 28.74 -9.23 4.73
N LEU A 224 28.36 -7.97 4.96
CA LEU A 224 26.98 -7.52 5.18
C LEU A 224 26.32 -7.25 3.82
N THR A 225 26.37 -8.23 2.92
CA THR A 225 25.43 -8.30 1.81
C THR A 225 24.05 -8.66 2.38
N LEU A 226 23.38 -7.64 2.92
CA LEU A 226 21.94 -7.62 3.11
C LEU A 226 21.30 -7.72 1.72
N GLU A 227 21.11 -8.95 1.24
CA GLU A 227 20.13 -9.18 0.18
C GLU A 227 18.77 -8.64 0.66
N PRO A 228 18.10 -7.77 -0.12
CA PRO A 228 16.81 -7.25 0.29
C PRO A 228 15.76 -8.37 0.27
N LEU A 229 15.41 -8.91 1.43
CA LEU A 229 14.28 -9.85 1.59
C LEU A 229 12.89 -9.20 1.42
N TYR A 230 12.79 -8.09 0.69
CA TYR A 230 11.51 -7.47 0.36
C TYR A 230 11.53 -6.90 -1.05
N THR A 231 10.92 -7.65 -1.97
CA THR A 231 10.33 -7.11 -3.19
C THR A 231 9.20 -6.17 -2.76
N CYS A 232 9.50 -4.87 -2.62
CA CYS A 232 8.49 -3.84 -2.44
C CYS A 232 7.66 -3.75 -3.72
N HIS A 233 6.56 -4.50 -3.78
CA HIS A 233 5.50 -4.26 -4.74
C HIS A 233 4.95 -2.86 -4.46
N LEU A 234 5.31 -1.88 -5.30
CA LEU A 234 4.64 -0.59 -5.37
C LEU A 234 3.16 -0.86 -5.68
N GLY A 235 2.32 -0.69 -4.67
CA GLY A 235 0.87 -0.76 -4.77
C GLY A 235 0.26 0.33 -3.92
N CYS A 236 -0.36 1.30 -4.60
CA CYS A 236 -1.25 2.33 -4.06
C CYS A 236 -0.59 3.43 -3.20
N PHE A 237 -0.30 4.58 -3.82
CA PHE A 237 -1.12 5.80 -3.71
C PHE A 237 -0.90 6.67 -4.96
#